data_AF-Q96WE0-F1
#
_entry.id   AF-Q96WE0-F1
#
_cell.length_a   1.000
_cell.length_b   1.000
_cell.length_c   1.000
_cell.angle_alpha   90.00
_cell.angle_beta   90.00
_cell.angle_gamma   90.00
#
_symmetry.space_group_name_H-M   'P 1'
#
loop_
_entity.id
_entity.type
_entity.pdbx_description
1 polymer ?
#
loop_
_entity_poly.entity_id
_entity_poly.type
_entity_poly.pdbx_seq_one_letter_code
_entity_poly.pdbx_strand_id
1 'polypeptide(L)' 'RLLLECSYEAVESAGIPKESLAGRDVGVFVGGNFADYELHNVRDVETIPMYQATGCAPSLQSNRISYYFDFRGPSFT' A
#
# COMPACT_ATOMS: atom_id res chain seq x y z
N ARG A 1 -6.17 2.89 0.41
CA ARG A 1 -6.25 4.33 0.73
C ARG A 1 -6.05 4.55 2.22
N LEU A 2 -7.02 4.16 3.07
CA LEU A 2 -6.93 4.30 4.52
C LEU A 2 -5.63 3.72 5.11
N LEU A 3 -5.21 2.55 4.62
CA LEU A 3 -3.95 1.94 5.05
C LEU A 3 -2.74 2.88 4.93
N LEU A 4 -2.63 3.62 3.82
CA LEU A 4 -1.50 4.56 3.62
C LEU A 4 -1.60 5.78 4.53
N GLU A 5 -2.81 6.30 4.73
CA GLU A 5 -3.08 7.43 5.64
C GLU A 5 -2.72 7.03 7.08
N CYS A 6 -3.18 5.87 7.55
CA CYS A 6 -2.86 5.37 8.89
C CYS A 6 -1.35 5.07 9.06
N SER A 7 -0.67 4.53 8.04
CA SER A 7 0.79 4.33 8.11
C SER A 7 1.55 5.64 8.23
N TYR A 8 1.10 6.70 7.53
CA TYR A 8 1.68 8.03 7.66
C TYR A 8 1.47 8.62 9.06
N GLU A 9 0.24 8.59 9.55
CA GLU A 9 -0.09 9.06 10.89
C GLU A 9 0.68 8.31 11.98
N ALA A 10 0.92 7.00 11.81
CA ALA A 10 1.70 6.21 12.74
C ALA A 10 3.16 6.64 12.81
N VAL A 11 3.79 6.91 11.65
CA VAL A 11 5.18 7.38 11.57
C VAL A 11 5.33 8.78 12.16
N GLU A 12 4.41 9.69 11.82
CA GLU A 12 4.39 11.06 12.38
C GLU A 12 4.15 11.06 13.89
N SER A 13 3.23 10.22 14.38
CA SER A 13 2.94 10.08 15.81
C SER A 13 4.14 9.54 16.59
N ALA A 14 5.00 8.74 15.96
CA ALA A 14 6.26 8.29 16.53
C ALA A 14 7.34 9.39 16.56
N GLY A 15 7.08 10.56 15.96
CA GLY A 15 8.05 11.66 15.85
C GLY A 15 9.21 11.34 14.91
N ILE A 16 9.02 10.41 13.97
CA ILE A 16 10.07 9.98 13.02
C ILE A 16 9.83 10.71 11.69
N PRO A 17 10.73 11.62 11.26
CA PRO A 17 10.58 12.29 9.98
C PRO A 17 10.63 11.27 8.84
N LYS A 18 9.73 11.40 7.85
CA LYS A 18 9.72 10.55 6.65
C LYS A 18 11.10 10.47 5.98
N GLU A 19 11.76 11.61 5.86
CA GLU A 19 13.06 11.77 5.20
C GLU A 19 14.17 10.96 5.90
N SER A 20 14.00 10.65 7.19
CA SER A 20 14.96 9.84 7.94
C SER A 20 14.87 8.35 7.61
N LEU A 21 13.74 7.89 7.06
CA LEU A 21 13.49 6.50 6.69
C LEU A 21 13.63 6.24 5.18
N ALA A 22 13.51 7.28 4.36
CA ALA A 22 13.65 7.17 2.91
C ALA A 22 14.99 6.55 2.51
N GLY A 23 14.94 5.56 1.63
CA GLY A 23 16.09 4.81 1.12
C GLY A 23 16.65 3.75 2.06
N ARG A 24 16.06 3.57 3.26
CA ARG A 24 16.54 2.58 4.25
C ARG A 24 15.94 1.19 4.03
N ASP A 25 16.63 0.21 4.59
CA ASP A 25 16.17 -1.17 4.67
C ASP A 25 15.09 -1.31 5.77
N VAL A 26 13.88 -0.92 5.41
CA VAL A 26 12.68 -0.99 6.26
C VAL A 26 11.69 -1.97 5.60
N GLY A 27 11.25 -2.97 6.35
CA GLY A 27 10.27 -3.94 5.88
C GLY A 27 8.83 -3.47 6.09
N VAL A 28 7.94 -3.85 5.17
CA VAL A 28 6.49 -3.63 5.27
C VAL A 28 5.78 -4.98 5.19
N PHE A 29 5.01 -5.29 6.22
CA PHE A 29 4.22 -6.52 6.30
C PHE A 29 2.76 -6.13 6.56
N VAL A 30 1.87 -6.47 5.64
CA VAL A 30 0.44 -6.12 5.74
C VAL A 30 -0.38 -7.40 5.81
N GLY A 31 -1.19 -7.54 6.85
CA GLY A 31 -2.19 -8.61 6.91
C GLY A 31 -3.52 -8.10 6.35
N GLY A 32 -3.99 -8.70 5.27
CA GLY A 32 -5.28 -8.40 4.68
C GLY A 32 -5.96 -9.66 4.17
N ASN A 33 -7.28 -9.72 4.29
CA ASN A 33 -8.07 -10.77 3.70
C ASN A 33 -9.24 -10.15 2.94
N PHE A 34 -9.70 -10.86 1.91
CA PHE A 34 -10.76 -10.46 0.98
C PHE A 34 -10.43 -9.23 0.11
N ALA A 35 -10.63 -9.39 -1.19
CA ALA A 35 -10.39 -8.35 -2.20
C ALA A 35 -11.72 -7.79 -2.73
N ASP A 36 -12.66 -7.51 -1.82
CA ASP A 36 -14.04 -7.13 -2.20
C ASP A 36 -14.08 -5.90 -3.09
N TYR A 37 -13.20 -4.92 -2.85
CA TYR A 37 -13.11 -3.71 -3.66
C TYR A 37 -12.63 -4.02 -5.09
N GLU A 38 -11.68 -4.94 -5.25
CA GLU A 38 -11.26 -5.43 -6.56
C GLU A 38 -12.41 -6.14 -7.26
N LEU A 39 -13.09 -7.07 -6.57
CA LEU A 39 -14.21 -7.83 -7.11
C LEU A 39 -15.36 -6.93 -7.60
N HIS A 40 -15.65 -5.85 -6.88
CA HIS A 40 -16.64 -4.87 -7.31
C HIS A 40 -16.22 -4.10 -8.56
N ASN A 41 -14.94 -3.78 -8.72
CA ASN A 41 -14.42 -3.03 -9.87
C ASN A 41 -14.32 -3.87 -11.15
N VAL A 42 -14.23 -5.20 -11.04
CA VAL A 42 -14.14 -6.12 -12.20
C VAL A 42 -15.48 -6.76 -12.56
N ARG A 43 -16.58 -6.36 -11.90
CA ARG A 43 -17.91 -6.94 -12.11
C ARG A 43 -18.43 -6.71 -13.53
N ASP A 44 -18.11 -5.57 -14.12
CA ASP A 44 -18.50 -5.21 -15.49
C ASP A 44 -17.24 -5.02 -16.35
N VAL A 45 -17.06 -5.93 -17.29
CA VAL A 45 -15.86 -6.04 -18.14
C VAL A 45 -15.67 -4.82 -19.04
N GLU A 46 -16.75 -4.14 -19.45
CA GLU A 46 -16.66 -2.96 -20.32
C GLU A 46 -16.22 -1.70 -19.58
N THR A 47 -16.35 -1.70 -18.25
CA THR A 47 -16.07 -0.51 -17.40
C THR A 47 -14.83 -0.65 -16.53
N ILE A 48 -14.06 -1.74 -16.67
CA ILE A 48 -12.87 -1.99 -15.84
C ILE A 48 -11.87 -0.84 -15.99
N PRO A 49 -11.50 -0.15 -14.91
CA PRO A 49 -10.50 0.90 -14.96
C PRO A 49 -9.13 0.33 -15.37
N MET A 50 -8.44 1.01 -16.28
CA MET A 50 -7.12 0.57 -16.76
C MET A 50 -6.06 0.48 -15.64
N TYR A 51 -6.26 1.20 -14.53
CA TYR A 51 -5.41 1.18 -13.34
C TYR A 51 -5.87 0.19 -12.25
N GLN A 52 -6.84 -0.68 -12.54
CA GLN A 52 -7.38 -1.62 -11.55
C GLN A 52 -6.27 -2.48 -10.94
N ALA A 53 -5.38 -3.03 -11.77
CA ALA A 53 -4.31 -3.93 -11.32
C ALA A 53 -3.32 -3.23 -10.38
N THR A 54 -2.97 -1.98 -10.66
CA THR A 54 -2.06 -1.19 -9.80
C THR A 54 -2.78 -0.50 -8.64
N GLY A 55 -4.12 -0.51 -8.63
CA GLY A 55 -4.94 0.11 -7.60
C GLY A 55 -5.38 -0.86 -6.51
N CYS A 56 -5.69 -2.11 -6.88
CA CYS A 56 -6.41 -3.04 -6.01
C CYS A 56 -5.74 -4.40 -5.81
N ALA A 57 -4.68 -4.74 -6.56
CA ALA A 57 -4.00 -6.03 -6.38
C ALA A 57 -3.56 -6.23 -4.92
N PRO A 58 -3.65 -7.44 -4.35
CA PRO A 58 -3.30 -7.68 -2.95
C PRO A 58 -1.89 -7.21 -2.58
N SER A 59 -0.89 -7.47 -3.42
CA SER A 59 0.50 -7.04 -3.20
C SER A 59 0.69 -5.52 -3.13
N LEU A 60 -0.25 -4.74 -3.66
CA LEU A 60 -0.20 -3.27 -3.61
C LEU A 60 -0.52 -2.73 -2.22
N GLN A 61 -1.05 -3.55 -1.31
CA GLN A 61 -1.29 -3.13 0.08
C GLN A 61 0.04 -2.78 0.77
N SER A 62 1.03 -3.68 0.73
CA SER A 62 2.37 -3.42 1.25
C SER A 62 3.22 -2.57 0.29
N ASN A 63 3.20 -2.87 -1.01
CA ASN A 63 4.09 -2.23 -1.98
C ASN A 63 3.84 -0.72 -2.12
N ARG A 64 2.59 -0.25 -1.95
CA ARG A 64 2.31 1.19 -2.01
C ARG A 64 2.87 1.96 -0.83
N ILE A 65 2.91 1.35 0.36
CA ILE A 65 3.57 1.93 1.52
C ILE A 65 5.08 1.98 1.22
N SER A 66 5.68 0.85 0.83
CA SER A 66 7.11 0.82 0.51
C SER A 66 7.50 1.85 -0.54
N TYR A 67 6.70 1.99 -1.59
CA TYR A 67 6.91 2.98 -2.64
C TYR A 67 6.78 4.43 -2.14
N TYR A 68 5.75 4.75 -1.37
CA TYR A 68 5.51 6.11 -0.89
C TYR A 68 6.57 6.62 0.08
N PHE A 69 7.09 5.75 0.95
CA PHE A 69 8.12 6.08 1.94
C PHE A 69 9.55 5.82 1.44
N ASP A 70 9.76 5.33 0.22
CA ASP A 70 11.05 4.85 -0.31
C ASP A 70 11.72 3.80 0.61
N PHE A 71 10.94 2.85 1.13
CA PHE A 71 11.47 1.73 1.88
C PHE A 71 12.04 0.67 0.94
N ARG A 72 13.27 0.22 1.21
CA ARG A 72 14.01 -0.73 0.36
C ARG A 72 14.12 -2.14 0.94
N GLY A 73 13.46 -2.39 2.07
CA GLY A 73 13.39 -3.70 2.67
C GLY A 73 12.27 -4.58 2.11
N PRO A 74 12.03 -5.75 2.73
CA PRO A 74 11.00 -6.69 2.28
C PRO A 74 9.59 -6.07 2.29
N SER A 75 8.79 -6.33 1.25
CA SER A 75 7.38 -5.91 1.20
C SER A 75 6.49 -7.11 0.95
N PHE A 76 5.67 -7.48 1.94
CA PHE A 76 4.81 -8.66 1.92
C PHE A 76 3.39 -8.34 2.35
N THR A 77 2.42 -8.93 1.63
CA THR A 77 0.99 -8.94 1.96
C THR A 77 0.52 -10.39 2.05
#